data_AF-A0A8T3P5G5-F1
#
_entry.id   AF-A0A8T3P5G5-F1
#
_cell.length_a   1.000
_cell.length_b   1.000
_cell.length_c   1.000
_cell.angle_alpha   90.00
_cell.angle_beta   90.00
_cell.angle_gamma   90.00
#
_symmetry.space_group_name_H-M   'P 1'
#
loop_
_entity.id
_entity.type
_entity.pdbx_description
1 polymer ?
#
loop_
_entity_poly.entity_id
_entity_poly.type
_entity_poly.pdbx_seq_one_letter_code
_entity_poly.pdbx_strand_id
1 'polypeptide(L)'
;MASASRPFDSHTAARLLVFAKAPVPGLVKTRMMPGLSAGECARLHRRLALGTLITATTANPSPVELWCAPNCTHPFFSACARRFGVGMHPQQGTDLGERMYLALAATLKQNDFAIIVGCDCPALRARYLEQAWRALA
;
A
#
# COMPACT_ATOMS: atom_id res chain seq x y z
N MET A 1 15.81 -14.00 30.29
CA MET A 1 14.55 -13.23 30.43
C MET A 1 13.77 -13.34 29.14
N ALA A 2 12.46 -13.55 29.24
CA ALA A 2 11.63 -14.29 28.31
C ALA A 2 11.58 -13.76 26.87
N SER A 3 11.81 -14.68 25.93
CA SER A 3 11.42 -14.58 24.53
C SER A 3 9.89 -14.57 24.46
N ALA A 4 9.29 -13.46 24.05
CA ALA A 4 7.88 -13.39 23.71
C ALA A 4 7.71 -13.87 22.26
N SER A 5 7.44 -15.15 22.09
CA SER A 5 7.03 -15.76 20.83
C SER A 5 5.78 -15.02 20.31
N ARG A 6 5.86 -14.42 19.11
CA ARG A 6 4.69 -13.79 18.46
C ARG A 6 3.66 -14.86 18.11
N PRO A 7 2.36 -14.66 18.34
CA PRO A 7 1.32 -15.65 18.08
C PRO A 7 0.90 -15.61 16.60
N PHE A 8 1.84 -15.94 15.72
CA PHE A 8 1.57 -16.07 14.29
C PHE A 8 2.29 -17.31 13.79
N ASP A 9 1.53 -18.25 13.23
CA ASP A 9 2.06 -19.50 12.70
C ASP A 9 3.12 -19.21 11.64
N SER A 10 4.29 -19.81 11.81
CA SER A 10 5.49 -19.59 11.01
C SER A 10 5.42 -20.15 9.58
N HIS A 11 4.24 -20.55 9.10
CA HIS A 11 4.06 -21.28 7.85
C HIS A 11 3.20 -20.58 6.78
N THR A 12 2.37 -19.60 7.13
CA THR A 12 1.52 -18.92 6.13
C THR A 12 2.26 -17.78 5.45
N ALA A 13 2.59 -17.94 4.17
CA ALA A 13 3.24 -16.92 3.36
C ALA A 13 2.19 -15.90 2.89
N ALA A 14 2.31 -14.65 3.34
CA ALA A 14 1.32 -13.61 3.03
C ALA A 14 1.97 -12.29 2.63
N ARG A 15 1.22 -11.43 1.94
CA ARG A 15 1.70 -10.11 1.48
C ARG A 15 0.64 -9.03 1.58
N LEU A 16 1.05 -7.83 2.00
CA LEU A 16 0.22 -6.63 1.94
C LEU A 16 0.73 -5.69 0.83
N LEU A 17 -0.13 -5.39 -0.13
CA LEU A 17 0.14 -4.54 -1.27
C LEU A 17 -0.51 -3.17 -1.05
N VAL A 18 0.30 -2.12 -1.01
CA VAL A 18 -0.15 -0.73 -0.92
C VAL A 18 -0.10 -0.11 -2.31
N PHE A 19 -1.27 0.16 -2.89
CA PHE A 19 -1.40 0.83 -4.17
C PHE A 19 -1.36 2.34 -4.00
N ALA A 20 -0.42 3.00 -4.69
CA ALA A 20 -0.28 4.45 -4.67
C ALA A 20 0.07 5.04 -6.04
N LYS A 21 -0.54 6.19 -6.35
CA LYS A 21 -0.12 7.05 -7.47
C LYS A 21 0.95 8.05 -7.03
N ALA A 22 1.81 8.45 -7.96
CA ALA A 22 2.76 9.54 -7.75
C ALA A 22 2.01 10.84 -7.40
N PRO A 23 2.42 11.58 -6.36
CA PRO A 23 1.75 12.81 -5.92
C PRO A 23 2.11 14.00 -6.84
N VAL A 24 1.64 13.95 -8.08
CA VAL A 24 1.86 15.00 -9.09
C VAL A 24 0.65 15.94 -9.13
N PRO A 25 0.83 17.27 -9.02
CA PRO A 25 -0.26 18.24 -9.15
C PRO A 25 -1.10 18.01 -10.41
N GLY A 26 -2.42 18.02 -10.27
CA GLY A 26 -3.35 17.83 -11.39
C GLY A 26 -3.57 16.37 -11.80
N LEU A 27 -2.81 15.40 -11.26
CA LEU A 27 -2.95 13.97 -11.60
C LEU A 27 -3.55 13.13 -10.47
N VAL A 28 -3.66 13.69 -9.26
CA VAL A 28 -4.23 13.03 -8.08
C VAL A 28 -5.26 13.92 -7.40
N LYS A 29 -6.27 13.29 -6.79
CA LYS A 29 -7.37 13.98 -6.06
C LYS A 29 -8.04 15.09 -6.88
N THR A 30 -8.14 14.93 -8.19
CA THR A 30 -8.70 15.94 -9.10
C THR A 30 -10.16 16.29 -8.78
N ARG A 31 -10.94 15.34 -8.23
CA ARG A 31 -12.30 15.60 -7.72
C ARG A 31 -12.36 16.62 -6.58
N MET A 32 -11.24 16.89 -5.89
CA MET A 32 -11.14 17.88 -4.82
C MET A 32 -10.72 19.26 -5.35
N MET A 33 -10.40 19.39 -6.64
CA MET A 33 -9.97 20.65 -7.23
C MET A 33 -11.00 21.80 -7.21
N PRO A 34 -12.33 21.57 -7.11
CA PRO A 34 -13.27 22.67 -6.86
C PRO A 34 -13.01 23.45 -5.56
N GLY A 35 -12.36 22.82 -4.56
CA GLY A 35 -12.04 23.45 -3.28
C GLY A 35 -10.55 23.50 -2.93
N LEU A 36 -9.68 22.92 -3.75
CA LEU A 36 -8.23 22.84 -3.52
C LEU A 36 -7.47 23.10 -4.82
N SER A 37 -6.33 23.77 -4.74
CA SER A 37 -5.40 23.85 -5.86
C SER A 37 -4.83 22.46 -6.23
N ALA A 38 -4.31 22.33 -7.45
CA ALA A 38 -3.60 21.13 -7.90
C ALA A 38 -2.45 20.74 -6.95
N GLY A 39 -1.73 21.72 -6.41
CA GLY A 39 -0.65 21.51 -5.45
C GLY A 39 -1.16 21.02 -4.09
N GLU A 40 -2.29 21.53 -3.61
CA GLU A 40 -2.92 21.06 -2.38
C GLU A 40 -3.43 19.62 -2.52
N CYS A 41 -4.01 19.29 -3.67
CA CYS A 41 -4.41 17.91 -4.00
C CYS A 41 -3.21 16.94 -3.95
N ALA A 42 -2.07 17.32 -4.52
CA ALA A 42 -0.84 16.53 -4.47
C ALA A 42 -0.29 16.39 -3.04
N ARG A 43 -0.30 17.47 -2.25
CA ARG A 43 0.13 17.44 -0.84
C ARG A 43 -0.79 16.54 0.01
N LEU A 44 -2.09 16.62 -0.20
CA LEU A 44 -3.06 15.77 0.46
C LEU A 44 -2.84 14.29 0.10
N HIS A 45 -2.71 13.98 -1.19
CA HIS A 45 -2.41 12.62 -1.65
C HIS A 45 -1.13 12.06 -1.02
N ARG A 46 -0.06 12.88 -0.98
CA ARG A 46 1.20 12.52 -0.31
C ARG A 46 0.99 12.19 1.17
N ARG A 47 0.23 13.01 1.90
CA ARG A 47 -0.07 12.77 3.33
C ARG A 47 -0.84 11.47 3.54
N LEU A 48 -1.85 11.21 2.72
CA LEU A 48 -2.66 9.99 2.80
C LEU A 48 -1.85 8.73 2.48
N ALA A 49 -1.00 8.77 1.44
CA ALA A 49 -0.10 7.68 1.10
C ALA A 49 0.92 7.39 2.21
N LEU A 50 1.50 8.42 2.81
CA LEU A 50 2.39 8.26 3.96
C LEU A 50 1.67 7.67 5.18
N GLY A 51 0.45 8.15 5.49
CA GLY A 51 -0.35 7.62 6.60
C GLY A 51 -0.73 6.14 6.41
N THR A 52 -1.06 5.77 5.17
CA THR A 52 -1.34 4.38 4.79
C THR A 52 -0.10 3.50 4.97
N LEU A 53 1.06 3.95 4.48
CA LEU A 53 2.33 3.21 4.62
C LEU A 53 2.77 3.07 6.08
N ILE A 54 2.63 4.12 6.89
CA ILE A 54 2.86 4.05 8.33
C ILE A 54 1.98 2.94 8.92
N THR A 55 0.67 3.02 8.72
CA THR A 55 -0.28 2.04 9.27
C THR A 55 0.04 0.62 8.81
N ALA A 56 0.30 0.43 7.52
CA ALA A 56 0.61 -0.86 6.92
C ALA A 56 1.89 -1.47 7.52
N THR A 57 2.95 -0.67 7.67
CA THR A 57 4.25 -1.16 8.15
C THR A 57 4.32 -1.37 9.66
N THR A 58 3.47 -0.69 10.45
CA THR A 58 3.47 -0.83 11.91
C THR A 58 2.55 -1.91 12.44
N ALA A 59 1.47 -2.22 11.71
CA ALA A 59 0.38 -3.07 12.22
C ALA A 59 0.28 -4.44 11.55
N ASN A 60 0.86 -4.61 10.37
CA ASN A 60 0.70 -5.82 9.58
C ASN A 60 1.80 -6.84 9.90
N PRO A 61 1.46 -8.12 10.17
CA PRO A 61 2.47 -9.16 10.39
C PRO A 61 3.16 -9.60 9.08
N SER A 62 2.56 -9.35 7.91
CA SER A 62 3.15 -9.70 6.61
C SER A 62 4.08 -8.63 6.04
N PRO A 63 5.05 -9.01 5.19
CA PRO A 63 5.81 -8.05 4.40
C PRO A 63 4.90 -7.10 3.59
N VAL A 64 5.36 -5.86 3.41
CA VAL A 64 4.63 -4.80 2.71
C VAL A 64 5.33 -4.46 1.40
N GLU A 65 4.55 -4.32 0.33
CA GLU A 65 5.01 -3.89 -0.99
C GLU A 65 4.29 -2.61 -1.42
N LEU A 66 5.04 -1.68 -2.01
CA LEU A 66 4.53 -0.45 -2.58
C LEU A 66 4.34 -0.61 -4.08
N TRP A 67 3.08 -0.60 -4.53
CA TRP A 67 2.70 -0.74 -5.92
C TRP A 67 2.42 0.64 -6.53
N CYS A 68 3.30 1.05 -7.45
CA CYS A 68 3.46 2.42 -7.92
C CYS A 68 2.80 2.65 -9.28
N ALA A 69 1.98 3.69 -9.38
CA ALA A 69 1.47 4.21 -10.65
C ALA A 69 1.95 5.66 -10.91
N PRO A 70 2.26 6.03 -12.16
CA PRO A 70 2.23 5.18 -13.37
C PRO A 70 3.42 4.20 -13.46
N ASN A 71 4.50 4.45 -12.72
CA ASN A 71 5.67 3.59 -12.60
C ASN A 71 6.45 3.96 -11.32
N CYS A 72 7.56 3.29 -11.05
CA CYS A 72 8.35 3.49 -9.83
C CYS A 72 9.35 4.67 -9.88
N THR A 73 9.41 5.46 -10.97
CA THR A 73 10.51 6.42 -11.15
C THR A 73 10.35 7.71 -10.33
N HIS A 74 9.13 8.03 -9.89
CA HIS A 74 8.88 9.26 -9.15
C HIS A 74 9.61 9.25 -7.80
N PRO A 75 10.39 10.30 -7.42
CA PRO A 75 11.22 10.33 -6.20
C PRO A 75 10.46 10.08 -4.88
N PHE A 76 9.16 10.36 -4.87
CA PHE A 76 8.28 10.01 -3.76
C PHE A 76 8.35 8.52 -3.39
N PHE A 77 8.37 7.63 -4.38
CA PHE A 77 8.35 6.19 -4.15
C PHE A 77 9.67 5.69 -3.59
N SER A 78 10.81 6.09 -4.17
CA SER A 78 12.13 5.71 -3.64
C SER A 78 12.35 6.26 -2.22
N ALA A 79 11.86 7.45 -1.92
CA ALA A 79 11.86 7.99 -0.56
C ALA A 79 10.99 7.16 0.41
N CYS A 80 9.82 6.69 -0.03
CA CYS A 80 8.97 5.81 0.77
C CYS A 80 9.61 4.43 0.98
N ALA A 81 10.12 3.81 -0.08
CA ALA A 81 10.79 2.50 -0.03
C ALA A 81 11.93 2.50 0.98
N ARG A 82 12.81 3.51 0.92
CA ARG A 82 13.91 3.67 1.89
C ARG A 82 13.41 3.95 3.31
N ARG A 83 12.39 4.79 3.47
CA ARG A 83 11.88 5.17 4.79
C ARG A 83 11.19 4.01 5.52
N PHE A 84 10.47 3.17 4.79
CA PHE A 84 9.61 2.13 5.35
C PHE A 84 10.16 0.71 5.15
N GLY A 85 11.28 0.55 4.43
CA GLY A 85 11.86 -0.77 4.15
C GLY A 85 10.98 -1.65 3.26
N VAL A 86 10.27 -1.05 2.30
CA VAL A 86 9.30 -1.75 1.43
C VAL A 86 9.82 -1.90 0.00
N GLY A 87 9.51 -3.03 -0.63
CA GLY A 87 9.76 -3.24 -2.06
C GLY A 87 8.87 -2.35 -2.93
N MET A 88 9.33 -2.02 -4.15
CA MET A 88 8.56 -1.24 -5.12
C MET A 88 8.24 -2.06 -6.36
N HIS A 89 6.99 -2.02 -6.80
CA HIS A 89 6.52 -2.72 -8.00
C HIS A 89 5.70 -1.77 -8.88
N PRO A 90 5.85 -1.78 -10.21
CA PRO A 90 5.00 -0.99 -11.08
C PRO A 90 3.59 -1.62 -11.12
N GLN A 91 2.55 -0.79 -11.07
CA GLN A 91 1.20 -1.22 -11.44
C GLN A 91 1.14 -1.40 -12.96
N GLN A 92 0.64 -2.55 -13.41
CA GLN A 92 0.49 -2.89 -14.83
C GLN A 92 -0.97 -3.15 -15.15
N GLY A 93 -1.46 -2.69 -16.30
CA GLY A 93 -2.87 -2.82 -16.68
C GLY A 93 -3.48 -1.50 -17.14
N THR A 94 -4.49 -1.62 -17.99
CA THR A 94 -5.18 -0.53 -18.67
C THR A 94 -6.11 0.23 -17.73
N ASP A 95 -6.76 -0.47 -16.80
CA ASP A 95 -7.62 0.12 -15.76
C ASP A 95 -7.23 -0.31 -14.34
N LEU A 96 -7.98 0.15 -13.33
CA LEU A 96 -7.69 -0.18 -11.94
C LEU A 96 -7.94 -1.67 -11.62
N GLY A 97 -8.99 -2.26 -12.20
CA GLY A 97 -9.35 -3.66 -11.96
C GLY A 97 -8.27 -4.59 -12.50
N GLU A 98 -7.80 -4.35 -13.72
CA GLU A 98 -6.71 -5.11 -14.34
C GLU A 98 -5.41 -4.95 -13.54
N ARG A 99 -5.11 -3.74 -13.04
CA ARG A 99 -3.95 -3.53 -12.16
C ARG A 99 -4.01 -4.31 -10.87
N MET A 100 -5.17 -4.34 -10.23
CA MET A 100 -5.37 -5.13 -9.02
C MET A 100 -5.24 -6.63 -9.32
N TYR A 101 -5.87 -7.09 -10.40
CA TYR A 101 -5.80 -8.49 -10.84
C TYR A 101 -4.35 -8.93 -11.10
N LEU A 102 -3.60 -8.18 -11.92
CA LEU A 102 -2.23 -8.54 -12.27
C LEU A 102 -1.30 -8.52 -11.04
N ALA A 103 -1.50 -7.59 -10.12
CA ALA A 103 -0.73 -7.55 -8.88
C ALA A 103 -1.03 -8.76 -7.97
N LEU A 104 -2.30 -9.07 -7.73
CA LEU A 104 -2.70 -10.25 -6.96
C LEU A 104 -2.20 -11.54 -7.62
N ALA A 105 -2.40 -11.68 -8.93
CA ALA A 105 -1.98 -12.87 -9.68
C ALA A 105 -0.46 -13.07 -9.64
N ALA A 106 0.33 -11.99 -9.61
CA ALA A 106 1.78 -12.09 -9.44
C ALA A 106 2.17 -12.50 -8.02
N THR A 107 1.57 -11.87 -7.00
CA THR A 107 1.88 -12.13 -5.59
C THR A 107 1.45 -13.52 -5.14
N LEU A 108 0.26 -13.98 -5.52
CA LEU A 108 -0.31 -15.27 -5.09
C LEU A 108 0.43 -16.48 -5.66
N LYS A 109 1.39 -16.30 -6.58
CA LYS A 109 2.28 -17.39 -7.02
C LYS A 109 3.23 -17.88 -5.93
N GLN A 110 3.49 -17.05 -4.92
CA GLN A 110 4.50 -17.29 -3.88
C GLN A 110 3.95 -17.09 -2.46
N ASN A 111 2.67 -16.77 -2.33
CA ASN A 111 2.02 -16.45 -1.06
C ASN A 111 0.65 -17.13 -1.06
N ASP A 112 0.27 -17.70 0.08
CA ASP A 112 -1.02 -18.36 0.32
C ASP A 112 -2.17 -17.35 0.19
N PHE A 113 -1.95 -16.11 0.64
CA PHE A 113 -2.89 -15.02 0.44
C PHE A 113 -2.21 -13.66 0.30
N ALA A 114 -2.99 -12.69 -0.22
CA ALA A 114 -2.56 -11.33 -0.40
C ALA A 114 -3.70 -10.35 -0.09
N ILE A 115 -3.35 -9.20 0.48
CA ILE A 115 -4.28 -8.11 0.77
C ILE A 115 -3.86 -6.89 -0.06
N ILE A 116 -4.79 -6.26 -0.77
CA ILE A 116 -4.57 -4.97 -1.44
C ILE A 116 -5.29 -3.86 -0.68
N VAL A 117 -4.59 -2.75 -0.46
CA VAL A 117 -5.18 -1.49 -0.01
C VAL A 117 -4.75 -0.32 -0.89
N GLY A 118 -5.65 0.62 -1.13
CA GLY A 118 -5.32 1.92 -1.69
C GLY A 118 -4.92 2.92 -0.61
N CYS A 119 -4.33 4.04 -1.01
CA CYS A 119 -3.96 5.13 -0.09
C CYS A 119 -5.07 6.16 0.18
N ASP A 120 -6.30 5.91 -0.26
CA ASP A 120 -7.35 6.94 -0.30
C ASP A 120 -8.27 6.95 0.93
N CYS A 121 -8.10 6.01 1.85
CA CYS A 121 -8.92 5.87 3.04
C CYS A 121 -8.20 6.41 4.30
N PRO A 122 -8.46 7.66 4.74
CA PRO A 122 -7.85 8.21 5.95
C PRO A 122 -8.29 7.47 7.22
N ALA A 123 -9.39 6.72 7.18
CA ALA A 123 -9.90 5.95 8.30
C ALA A 123 -9.26 4.57 8.46
N LEU A 124 -8.33 4.18 7.57
CA LEU A 124 -7.61 2.90 7.69
C LEU A 124 -6.83 2.87 9.01
N ARG A 125 -7.02 1.81 9.79
CA ARG A 125 -6.42 1.57 11.10
C ARG A 125 -5.83 0.17 11.13
N ALA A 126 -4.84 -0.02 12.01
CA ALA A 126 -4.18 -1.29 12.31
C ALA A 126 -5.15 -2.48 12.38
N ARG A 127 -6.19 -2.33 13.22
CA ARG A 127 -7.22 -3.36 13.44
C ARG A 127 -7.89 -3.89 12.18
N TYR A 128 -8.05 -3.08 11.13
CA TYR A 128 -8.68 -3.54 9.88
C TYR A 128 -7.72 -4.46 9.10
N LEU A 129 -6.43 -4.15 9.10
CA LEU A 129 -5.40 -5.00 8.49
C LEU A 129 -5.24 -6.30 9.27
N GLU A 130 -5.25 -6.23 10.60
CA GLU A 130 -5.19 -7.41 11.47
C GLU A 130 -6.42 -8.33 11.27
N GLN A 131 -7.62 -7.75 11.17
CA GLN A 131 -8.85 -8.51 10.90
C GLN A 131 -8.81 -9.17 9.53
N ALA A 132 -8.39 -8.43 8.50
CA ALA A 132 -8.24 -8.98 7.15
C ALA A 132 -7.22 -10.12 7.10
N TRP A 133 -6.09 -9.96 7.79
CA TRP A 133 -5.07 -10.99 7.90
C TRP A 133 -5.61 -12.25 8.57
N ARG A 134 -6.26 -12.12 9.74
CA ARG A 134 -6.83 -13.26 10.48
C ARG A 134 -7.94 -13.99 9.72
N ALA A 135 -8.67 -13.30 8.84
CA ALA A 135 -9.73 -13.90 8.06
C ALA A 135 -9.22 -14.72 6.86
N LEU A 136 -7.96 -14.52 6.46
CA LEU A 136 -7.33 -15.16 5.31
C LEU A 136 -6.21 -16.15 5.68
N ALA A 137 -5.73 -16.08 6.92
CA ALA A 137 -4.64 -16.90 7.45
C ALA A 137 -5.07 -18.30 7.87
#